data_AF-A0A1Q6Q2D0-F1
#
_entry.id   AF-A0A1Q6Q2D0-F1
#
_cell.length_a   1.000
_cell.length_b   1.000
_cell.length_c   1.000
_cell.angle_alpha   90.00
_cell.angle_beta   90.00
_cell.angle_gamma   90.00
#
_symmetry.space_group_name_H-M   'P 1'
#
loop_
_entity.id
_entity.type
_entity.pdbx_description
1 polymer ?
#
loop_
_entity_poly.entity_id
_entity_poly.type
_entity_poly.pdbx_seq_one_letter_code
_entity_poly.pdbx_strand_id
1 'polypeptide(L)'
;MIIKCKMCGGDIDFIPGATYGTCEYCGSTSTIPQAEDENKLNRYNRANHFRRQCEFDKAVAAYEKILEQDDTDAEAHWGAVISRFGIEYVEDPATHQRIPTCHRVQVASILTDEDYLAAVENAPDEESRRIYQEEAARIAEIQKGILAISANEKPYDVFICYEETDENGQRTRDSQWAQDVYYGLTEQGLKVFFSRITLEDKLGQQYEPYIFAALNSAKVMVVIGSRPEYFNAVWVKNEWSRYLSLMKHDHKRLLIPCYRDMDPYDLPEELSMLQSQDMSKIGFMQDLLRGVQKVMQQPTSAPQGVRVETATLETNAPGVTSLLKRAALFLEDGDTASAREYYDRVLDIEPECAEAYMGKVCAETGCRKESDLGALNYCVDMRGDWQKAVRFASAAQKQKYEGYMASVRARVEEHCHELAIDCACAVAVGRGNRAKMDDALKSYRANCA
;
A
#
# COMPACT_ATOMS: atom_id res chain seq x y z
N MET A 1 -0.13 4.68 -42.30
CA MET A 1 -0.83 5.12 -41.07
C MET A 1 -2.03 4.22 -40.87
N ILE A 2 -2.14 3.54 -39.73
CA ILE A 2 -3.24 2.63 -39.41
C ILE A 2 -3.93 3.14 -38.14
N ILE A 3 -5.21 3.49 -38.24
CA ILE A 3 -6.02 3.89 -37.09
C ILE A 3 -6.72 2.65 -36.57
N LYS A 4 -6.50 2.33 -35.28
CA LYS A 4 -7.24 1.26 -34.62
C LYS A 4 -8.53 1.80 -34.05
N CYS A 5 -9.63 1.09 -34.28
CA CYS A 5 -10.93 1.40 -33.69
C CYS A 5 -10.80 1.43 -32.16
N LYS A 6 -11.22 2.55 -31.56
CA LYS A 6 -11.21 2.69 -30.11
C LYS A 6 -12.10 1.64 -29.43
N MET A 7 -13.19 1.21 -30.08
CA MET A 7 -14.17 0.26 -29.52
C MET A 7 -13.66 -1.19 -29.53
N CYS A 8 -13.24 -1.71 -30.69
CA CYS A 8 -12.92 -3.14 -30.86
C CYS A 8 -11.43 -3.43 -31.17
N GLY A 9 -10.64 -2.42 -31.53
CA GLY A 9 -9.23 -2.58 -31.92
C GLY A 9 -9.01 -3.07 -33.36
N GLY A 10 -10.07 -3.27 -34.15
CA GLY A 10 -9.97 -3.51 -35.59
C GLY A 10 -9.43 -2.30 -36.35
N ASP A 11 -9.00 -2.51 -37.59
CA ASP A 11 -8.56 -1.41 -38.45
C ASP A 11 -9.75 -0.54 -38.88
N ILE A 12 -9.51 0.78 -38.95
CA ILE A 12 -10.45 1.74 -39.53
C ILE A 12 -9.85 2.21 -40.85
N ASP A 13 -10.56 1.96 -41.93
CA ASP A 13 -10.34 2.61 -43.21
C ASP A 13 -10.90 4.03 -43.15
N PHE A 14 -10.07 5.00 -43.50
CA PHE A 14 -10.42 6.41 -43.45
C PHE A 14 -9.86 7.15 -44.66
N ILE A 15 -10.58 8.20 -45.07
CA ILE A 15 -10.10 9.14 -46.07
C ILE A 15 -9.15 10.12 -45.37
N PRO A 16 -7.95 10.41 -45.91
CA PRO A 16 -7.06 11.41 -45.33
C PRO A 16 -7.78 12.74 -45.10
N GLY A 17 -7.69 13.27 -43.87
CA GLY A 17 -8.40 14.49 -43.45
C GLY A 17 -9.82 14.24 -42.91
N ALA A 18 -10.30 13.00 -42.86
CA ALA A 18 -11.53 12.67 -42.14
C ALA A 18 -11.35 12.85 -40.63
N THR A 19 -12.45 13.15 -39.95
CA THR A 19 -12.53 13.41 -38.52
C THR A 19 -13.33 12.35 -37.76
N TYR A 20 -14.08 11.53 -38.51
CA TYR A 20 -14.76 10.33 -38.04
C TYR A 20 -14.72 9.23 -39.12
N GLY A 21 -14.98 7.99 -38.73
CA GLY A 21 -15.00 6.84 -39.62
C GLY A 21 -15.80 5.66 -39.04
N THR A 22 -16.12 4.69 -39.88
CA THR A 22 -16.84 3.47 -39.48
C THR A 22 -15.88 2.29 -39.49
N CYS A 23 -15.83 1.55 -38.38
CA CYS A 23 -15.01 0.35 -38.30
C CYS A 23 -15.62 -0.80 -39.10
N GLU A 24 -14.85 -1.41 -39.99
CA GLU A 24 -15.32 -2.54 -40.83
C GLU A 24 -15.63 -3.80 -40.02
N TYR A 25 -15.01 -3.95 -38.84
CA TYR A 25 -15.14 -5.15 -38.01
C TYR A 25 -16.35 -5.11 -37.10
N CYS A 26 -16.63 -3.98 -36.44
CA CYS A 26 -17.74 -3.87 -35.48
C CYS A 26 -18.84 -2.89 -35.91
N GLY A 27 -18.74 -2.32 -37.12
CA GLY A 27 -19.74 -1.40 -37.69
C GLY A 27 -19.92 -0.08 -36.92
N SER A 28 -19.09 0.19 -35.92
CA SER A 28 -19.23 1.37 -35.07
C SER A 28 -18.66 2.60 -35.76
N THR A 29 -19.46 3.65 -35.85
CA THR A 29 -18.98 4.99 -36.24
C THR A 29 -18.34 5.65 -35.03
N SER A 30 -17.13 6.18 -35.22
CA SER A 30 -16.36 6.82 -34.14
C SER A 30 -15.52 7.97 -34.69
N THR A 31 -15.26 8.97 -33.86
CA THR A 31 -14.27 10.01 -34.16
C THR A 31 -12.88 9.41 -34.28
N ILE A 32 -12.03 10.00 -35.12
CA ILE A 32 -10.65 9.58 -35.36
C ILE A 32 -9.65 10.70 -35.01
N PRO A 33 -8.48 10.35 -34.44
CA PRO A 33 -7.49 11.33 -34.03
C PRO A 33 -6.94 12.10 -35.24
N GLN A 34 -6.79 13.42 -35.08
CA GLN A 34 -6.10 14.27 -36.04
C GLN A 34 -4.58 14.11 -35.82
N ALA A 35 -4.00 13.13 -36.50
CA ALA A 35 -2.57 12.82 -36.43
C ALA A 35 -1.89 13.11 -37.77
N GLU A 36 -0.86 13.97 -37.72
CA GLU A 36 -0.06 14.33 -38.90
C GLU A 36 1.05 13.30 -39.20
N ASP A 37 1.40 12.47 -38.21
CA ASP A 37 2.42 11.43 -38.33
C ASP A 37 2.01 10.11 -37.65
N GLU A 38 2.78 9.07 -37.97
CA GLU A 38 2.58 7.73 -37.44
C GLU A 38 2.89 7.62 -35.93
N ASN A 39 3.74 8.51 -35.39
CA ASN A 39 4.12 8.49 -33.98
C ASN A 39 2.96 8.96 -33.09
N LYS A 40 2.30 10.07 -33.43
CA LYS A 40 1.12 10.57 -32.72
C LYS A 40 0.01 9.51 -32.79
N LEU A 41 -0.21 8.91 -33.95
CA LEU A 41 -1.21 7.85 -34.11
C LEU A 41 -0.92 6.60 -33.27
N ASN A 42 0.34 6.17 -33.20
CA ASN A 42 0.75 5.04 -32.36
C ASN A 42 0.49 5.29 -30.86
N ARG A 43 0.56 6.55 -30.40
CA ARG A 43 0.22 6.90 -29.01
C ARG A 43 -1.28 6.70 -28.73
N TYR A 44 -2.17 7.11 -29.64
CA TYR A 44 -3.61 6.82 -29.53
C TYR A 44 -3.89 5.33 -29.55
N ASN A 45 -3.29 4.59 -30.50
CA ASN A 45 -3.47 3.15 -30.60
C ASN A 45 -3.06 2.45 -29.29
N ARG A 46 -1.97 2.90 -28.65
CA ARG A 46 -1.53 2.40 -27.35
C ARG A 46 -2.48 2.79 -26.21
N ALA A 47 -2.94 4.03 -26.13
CA ALA A 47 -3.89 4.48 -25.12
C ALA A 47 -5.22 3.70 -25.21
N ASN A 48 -5.75 3.56 -26.43
CA ASN A 48 -6.93 2.75 -26.73
C ASN A 48 -6.72 1.28 -26.34
N HIS A 49 -5.52 0.72 -26.55
CA HIS A 49 -5.20 -0.66 -26.16
C HIS A 49 -5.29 -0.87 -24.66
N PHE A 50 -4.68 0.02 -23.86
CA PHE A 50 -4.78 -0.05 -22.40
C PHE A 50 -6.24 0.03 -21.93
N ARG A 51 -7.04 0.93 -22.52
CA ARG A 51 -8.46 1.05 -22.17
C ARG A 51 -9.26 -0.22 -22.47
N ARG A 52 -9.03 -0.86 -23.63
CA ARG A 52 -9.68 -2.13 -24.00
C ARG A 52 -9.27 -3.31 -23.12
N GLN A 53 -8.12 -3.21 -22.44
CA GLN A 53 -7.68 -4.18 -21.43
C GLN A 53 -8.15 -3.80 -20.02
N CYS A 54 -9.01 -2.78 -19.88
CA CYS A 54 -9.46 -2.20 -18.62
C CYS A 54 -8.32 -1.67 -17.73
N GLU A 55 -7.13 -1.43 -18.30
CA GLU A 55 -6.01 -0.74 -17.64
C GLU A 55 -6.20 0.78 -17.70
N PHE A 56 -7.29 1.25 -17.11
CA PHE A 56 -7.78 2.62 -17.26
C PHE A 56 -6.78 3.70 -16.80
N ASP A 57 -6.02 3.46 -15.73
CA ASP A 57 -5.02 4.43 -15.25
C ASP A 57 -3.88 4.62 -16.26
N LYS A 58 -3.45 3.53 -16.92
CA LYS A 58 -2.45 3.61 -17.99
C LYS A 58 -3.02 4.29 -19.24
N ALA A 59 -4.31 4.08 -19.52
CA ALA A 59 -5.00 4.76 -20.61
C ALA A 59 -5.07 6.28 -20.36
N VAL A 60 -5.54 6.71 -19.17
CA VAL A 60 -5.58 8.13 -18.77
C VAL A 60 -4.19 8.75 -18.89
N ALA A 61 -3.16 8.16 -18.27
CA ALA A 61 -1.80 8.68 -18.35
C ALA A 61 -1.22 8.70 -19.78
N ALA A 62 -1.71 7.83 -20.67
CA ALA A 62 -1.31 7.85 -22.07
C ALA A 62 -1.98 8.99 -22.86
N TYR A 63 -3.24 9.32 -22.56
CA TYR A 63 -3.94 10.47 -23.14
C TYR A 63 -3.42 11.81 -22.59
N GLU A 64 -3.15 11.90 -21.29
CA GLU A 64 -2.56 13.09 -20.66
C GLU A 64 -1.23 13.46 -21.33
N LYS A 65 -0.38 12.48 -21.67
CA LYS A 65 0.87 12.72 -22.43
C LYS A 65 0.67 13.24 -23.85
N ILE A 66 -0.50 13.02 -24.44
CA ILE A 66 -0.88 13.61 -25.73
C ILE A 66 -1.31 15.06 -25.47
N LEU A 67 -2.12 15.30 -24.44
CA LEU A 67 -2.58 16.62 -24.04
C LEU A 67 -1.45 17.55 -23.56
N GLU A 68 -0.38 17.02 -22.98
CA GLU A 68 0.84 17.78 -22.67
C GLU A 68 1.49 18.41 -23.91
N GLN A 69 1.23 17.87 -25.11
CA GLN A 69 1.77 18.38 -26.37
C GLN A 69 0.76 19.23 -27.14
N ASP A 70 -0.52 18.95 -26.96
CA ASP A 70 -1.63 19.65 -27.59
C ASP A 70 -2.83 19.58 -26.64
N ASP A 71 -3.00 20.63 -25.84
CA ASP A 71 -4.07 20.75 -24.84
C ASP A 71 -5.43 21.10 -25.46
N THR A 72 -5.50 21.19 -26.80
CA THR A 72 -6.74 21.38 -27.55
C THR A 72 -7.17 20.13 -28.29
N ASP A 73 -6.48 19.00 -28.10
CA ASP A 73 -6.78 17.78 -28.83
C ASP A 73 -8.07 17.10 -28.32
N ALA A 74 -9.16 17.30 -29.05
CA ALA A 74 -10.48 16.81 -28.69
C ALA A 74 -10.55 15.29 -28.52
N GLU A 75 -9.82 14.53 -29.33
CA GLU A 75 -9.83 13.07 -29.25
C GLU A 75 -9.05 12.55 -28.04
N ALA A 76 -7.97 13.25 -27.66
CA ALA A 76 -7.23 12.92 -26.45
C ALA A 76 -8.05 13.24 -25.19
N HIS A 77 -8.72 14.39 -25.14
CA HIS A 77 -9.67 14.71 -24.07
C HIS A 77 -10.80 13.67 -23.98
N TRP A 78 -11.41 13.33 -25.11
CA TRP A 78 -12.46 12.29 -25.13
C TRP A 78 -11.94 10.94 -24.62
N GLY A 79 -10.75 10.53 -25.06
CA GLY A 79 -10.09 9.32 -24.61
C GLY A 79 -9.78 9.32 -23.11
N ALA A 80 -9.35 10.45 -22.57
CA ALA A 80 -9.06 10.62 -21.15
C ALA A 80 -10.34 10.48 -20.30
N VAL A 81 -11.43 11.17 -20.66
CA VAL A 81 -12.69 11.12 -19.89
C VAL A 81 -13.30 9.71 -19.90
N ILE A 82 -13.41 9.05 -21.05
CA ILE A 82 -13.98 7.69 -21.09
C ILE A 82 -13.09 6.67 -20.36
N SER A 83 -11.77 6.90 -20.31
CA SER A 83 -10.86 6.06 -19.51
C SER A 83 -11.05 6.31 -18.01
N ARG A 84 -11.20 7.56 -17.59
CA ARG A 84 -11.45 7.94 -16.18
C ARG A 84 -12.76 7.36 -15.65
N PHE A 85 -13.80 7.34 -16.48
CA PHE A 85 -15.08 6.68 -16.19
C PHE A 85 -15.05 5.15 -16.34
N GLY A 86 -13.89 4.58 -16.70
CA GLY A 86 -13.72 3.14 -16.80
C GLY A 86 -14.61 2.52 -17.89
N ILE A 87 -14.76 3.20 -19.02
CA ILE A 87 -15.65 2.76 -20.09
C ILE A 87 -14.96 1.66 -20.90
N GLU A 88 -15.60 0.51 -20.97
CA GLU A 88 -15.30 -0.59 -21.89
C GLU A 88 -16.42 -0.71 -22.91
N TYR A 89 -16.10 -0.98 -24.17
CA TYR A 89 -17.14 -1.22 -25.19
C TYR A 89 -17.28 -2.71 -25.47
N VAL A 90 -18.24 -3.31 -24.78
CA VAL A 90 -18.53 -4.74 -24.87
C VAL A 90 -19.44 -4.99 -26.08
N GLU A 91 -19.21 -6.09 -26.78
CA GLU A 91 -20.07 -6.50 -27.87
C GLU A 91 -21.36 -7.10 -27.31
N ASP A 92 -22.50 -6.56 -27.75
CA ASP A 92 -23.80 -7.17 -27.47
C ASP A 92 -23.99 -8.43 -28.32
N PRO A 93 -24.20 -9.62 -27.75
CA PRO A 93 -24.39 -10.85 -28.51
C PRO A 93 -25.59 -10.83 -29.44
N ALA A 94 -26.61 -10.01 -29.16
CA ALA A 94 -27.82 -9.95 -29.96
C ALA A 94 -27.70 -8.99 -31.16
N THR A 95 -27.14 -7.79 -30.95
CA THR A 95 -27.05 -6.76 -31.99
C THR A 95 -25.66 -6.65 -32.64
N HIS A 96 -24.65 -7.31 -32.07
CA HIS A 96 -23.22 -7.15 -32.39
C HIS A 96 -22.70 -5.71 -32.25
N GLN A 97 -23.50 -4.81 -31.68
CA GLN A 97 -23.10 -3.43 -31.44
C GLN A 97 -22.18 -3.33 -30.23
N ARG A 98 -21.30 -2.35 -30.28
CA ARG A 98 -20.41 -2.00 -29.18
C ARG A 98 -21.15 -1.10 -28.18
N ILE A 99 -21.43 -1.64 -27.01
CA ILE A 99 -22.18 -0.97 -25.94
C ILE A 99 -21.21 -0.53 -24.84
N PRO A 100 -21.21 0.75 -24.43
CA PRO A 100 -20.40 1.20 -23.31
C PRO A 100 -20.87 0.53 -22.02
N THR A 101 -19.93 0.02 -21.25
CA THR A 101 -20.09 -0.50 -19.88
C THR A 101 -19.20 0.33 -18.98
N CYS A 102 -19.72 0.78 -17.84
CA CYS A 102 -19.03 1.65 -16.91
C CYS A 102 -18.50 0.85 -15.72
N HIS A 103 -17.18 0.83 -15.54
CA HIS A 103 -16.48 0.09 -14.48
C HIS A 103 -15.90 0.99 -13.38
N ARG A 104 -15.99 2.31 -13.55
CA ARG A 104 -15.54 3.32 -12.59
C ARG A 104 -16.58 4.42 -12.45
N VAL A 105 -17.79 4.04 -12.04
CA VAL A 105 -18.87 5.01 -11.92
C VAL A 105 -18.50 6.08 -10.87
N GLN A 106 -18.85 7.33 -11.18
CA GLN A 106 -18.65 8.49 -10.33
C GLN A 106 -20.00 9.10 -9.94
N VAL A 107 -20.01 9.96 -8.92
CA VAL A 107 -21.21 10.70 -8.54
C VAL A 107 -21.48 11.84 -9.53
N ALA A 108 -20.45 12.58 -9.93
CA ALA A 108 -20.55 13.64 -10.92
C ALA A 108 -20.78 13.06 -12.32
N SER A 109 -21.62 13.70 -13.12
CA SER A 109 -21.95 13.22 -14.46
C SER A 109 -20.75 13.41 -15.40
N ILE A 110 -20.57 12.47 -16.33
CA ILE A 110 -19.63 12.64 -17.45
C ILE A 110 -19.89 13.93 -18.23
N LEU A 111 -21.15 14.38 -18.30
CA LEU A 111 -21.55 15.60 -19.00
C LEU A 111 -21.02 16.90 -18.36
N THR A 112 -20.49 16.80 -17.15
CA THR A 112 -19.90 17.93 -16.41
C THR A 112 -18.39 17.81 -16.24
N ASP A 113 -17.78 16.74 -16.78
CA ASP A 113 -16.33 16.54 -16.71
C ASP A 113 -15.59 17.51 -17.64
N GLU A 114 -14.49 18.08 -17.16
CA GLU A 114 -13.73 19.11 -17.87
C GLU A 114 -13.20 18.61 -19.22
N ASP A 115 -12.74 17.35 -19.30
CA ASP A 115 -12.26 16.78 -20.55
C ASP A 115 -13.40 16.51 -21.53
N TYR A 116 -14.59 16.13 -21.06
CA TYR A 116 -15.75 16.03 -21.95
C TYR A 116 -16.10 17.40 -22.55
N LEU A 117 -16.12 18.45 -21.73
CA LEU A 117 -16.40 19.81 -22.19
C LEU A 117 -15.34 20.28 -23.21
N ALA A 118 -14.06 20.03 -22.93
CA ALA A 118 -12.96 20.34 -23.83
C ALA A 118 -13.04 19.57 -25.16
N ALA A 119 -13.41 18.28 -25.13
CA ALA A 119 -13.62 17.49 -26.34
C ALA A 119 -14.74 18.04 -27.24
N VAL A 120 -15.84 18.52 -26.64
CA VAL A 120 -16.97 19.13 -27.37
C VAL A 120 -16.62 20.52 -27.91
N GLU A 121 -15.91 21.33 -27.11
CA GLU A 121 -15.47 22.67 -27.47
C GLU A 121 -14.48 22.63 -28.65
N ASN A 122 -13.44 21.79 -28.53
CA ASN A 122 -12.37 21.66 -29.51
C ASN A 122 -12.67 20.67 -30.65
N ALA A 123 -13.90 20.16 -30.74
CA ALA A 123 -14.28 19.23 -31.80
C ALA A 123 -13.98 19.82 -33.20
N PRO A 124 -13.36 19.04 -34.11
CA PRO A 124 -12.88 19.56 -35.40
C PRO A 124 -14.01 19.97 -36.35
N ASP A 125 -15.21 19.40 -36.17
CA ASP A 125 -16.43 19.73 -36.90
C ASP A 125 -17.69 19.39 -36.09
N GLU A 126 -18.85 19.78 -36.64
CA GLU A 126 -20.16 19.57 -36.03
C GLU A 126 -20.52 18.09 -35.88
N GLU A 127 -20.09 17.23 -36.80
CA GLU A 127 -20.39 15.79 -36.75
C GLU A 127 -19.62 15.10 -35.62
N SER A 128 -18.33 15.39 -35.48
CA SER A 128 -17.48 14.89 -34.39
C SER A 128 -18.00 15.37 -33.04
N ARG A 129 -18.42 16.64 -32.96
CA ARG A 129 -19.08 17.19 -31.78
C ARG A 129 -20.34 16.41 -31.43
N ARG A 130 -21.19 16.12 -32.42
CA ARG A 130 -22.42 15.34 -32.23
C ARG A 130 -22.12 13.94 -31.70
N ILE A 131 -21.11 13.26 -32.26
CA ILE A 131 -20.70 11.92 -31.81
C ILE A 131 -20.26 11.93 -30.34
N TYR A 132 -19.42 12.89 -29.93
CA TYR A 132 -19.02 13.01 -28.51
C TYR A 132 -20.22 13.23 -27.59
N GLN A 133 -21.16 14.11 -27.97
CA GLN A 133 -22.36 14.39 -27.19
C GLN A 133 -23.29 13.18 -27.08
N GLU A 134 -23.54 12.47 -28.19
CA GLU A 134 -24.38 11.27 -28.22
C GLU A 134 -23.79 10.14 -27.37
N GLU A 135 -22.48 9.89 -27.48
CA GLU A 135 -21.80 8.89 -26.67
C GLU A 135 -21.81 9.27 -25.18
N ALA A 136 -21.51 10.53 -24.85
CA ALA A 136 -21.51 11.01 -23.46
C ALA A 136 -22.92 10.93 -22.84
N ALA A 137 -23.96 11.27 -23.60
CA ALA A 137 -25.35 11.14 -23.15
C ALA A 137 -25.72 9.68 -22.86
N ARG A 138 -25.27 8.73 -23.71
CA ARG A 138 -25.47 7.30 -23.48
C ARG A 138 -24.76 6.82 -22.21
N ILE A 139 -23.52 7.24 -22.00
CA ILE A 139 -22.75 6.92 -20.78
C ILE A 139 -23.41 7.53 -19.54
N ALA A 140 -23.91 8.77 -19.63
CA ALA A 140 -24.60 9.45 -18.54
C ALA A 140 -25.89 8.73 -18.12
N GLU A 141 -26.65 8.18 -19.07
CA GLU A 141 -27.86 7.40 -18.73
C GLU A 141 -27.51 6.07 -18.05
N ILE A 142 -26.44 5.39 -18.51
CA ILE A 142 -25.92 4.19 -17.84
C ILE A 142 -25.50 4.52 -16.41
N GLN A 143 -24.70 5.57 -16.23
CA GLN A 143 -24.27 6.06 -14.92
C GLN A 143 -25.47 6.34 -14.00
N LYS A 144 -26.49 7.04 -14.50
CA LYS A 144 -27.71 7.33 -13.75
C LYS A 144 -28.44 6.06 -13.31
N GLY A 145 -28.53 5.05 -14.18
CA GLY A 145 -29.08 3.74 -13.86
C GLY A 145 -28.30 3.04 -12.74
N ILE A 146 -26.96 3.06 -12.83
CA ILE A 146 -26.06 2.50 -11.80
C ILE A 146 -26.27 3.20 -10.45
N LEU A 147 -26.29 4.53 -10.43
CA LEU A 147 -26.51 5.32 -9.21
C LEU A 147 -27.89 5.07 -8.60
N ALA A 148 -28.93 4.92 -9.42
CA ALA A 148 -30.29 4.63 -8.95
C ALA A 148 -30.39 3.24 -8.28
N ILE A 149 -29.72 2.23 -8.83
CA ILE A 149 -29.66 0.90 -8.21
C ILE A 149 -28.84 0.97 -6.92
N SER A 150 -27.67 1.61 -6.95
CA SER A 150 -26.79 1.77 -5.79
C SER A 150 -27.48 2.50 -4.63
N ALA A 151 -28.35 3.47 -4.89
CA ALA A 151 -29.07 4.21 -3.85
C ALA A 151 -30.07 3.34 -3.06
N ASN A 152 -30.52 2.21 -3.65
CA ASN A 152 -31.41 1.26 -2.98
C ASN A 152 -30.65 0.19 -2.18
N GLU A 153 -29.32 0.10 -2.35
CA GLU A 153 -28.50 -0.84 -1.60
C GLU A 153 -28.31 -0.39 -0.16
N LYS A 154 -28.46 -1.33 0.79
CA LYS A 154 -28.09 -1.03 2.19
C LYS A 154 -26.58 -0.80 2.28
N PRO A 155 -26.11 0.18 3.07
CA PRO A 155 -24.69 0.42 3.28
C PRO A 155 -23.95 -0.84 3.75
N TYR A 156 -22.77 -1.07 3.19
CA TYR A 156 -21.84 -2.12 3.61
C TYR A 156 -20.89 -1.56 4.68
N ASP A 157 -20.44 -2.42 5.59
CA ASP A 157 -19.45 -2.08 6.61
C ASP A 157 -18.04 -2.39 6.11
N VAL A 158 -17.89 -3.53 5.41
CA VAL A 158 -16.61 -4.05 4.94
C VAL A 158 -16.68 -4.43 3.47
N PHE A 159 -15.64 -4.12 2.71
CA PHE A 159 -15.42 -4.59 1.34
C PHE A 159 -14.25 -5.59 1.34
N ILE A 160 -14.43 -6.78 0.77
CA ILE A 160 -13.34 -7.75 0.58
C ILE A 160 -12.93 -7.74 -0.90
N CYS A 161 -11.69 -7.34 -1.15
CA CYS A 161 -11.05 -7.26 -2.47
C CYS A 161 -10.02 -8.39 -2.60
N TYR A 162 -10.09 -9.19 -3.66
CA TYR A 162 -9.27 -10.39 -3.84
C TYR A 162 -9.40 -10.89 -5.28
N GLU A 163 -8.43 -11.70 -5.74
CA GLU A 163 -8.52 -12.34 -7.05
C GLU A 163 -9.37 -13.62 -6.98
N GLU A 164 -10.42 -13.72 -7.79
CA GLU A 164 -11.39 -14.82 -7.72
C GLU A 164 -10.91 -16.08 -8.46
N THR A 165 -10.30 -15.89 -9.63
CA THR A 165 -9.85 -16.98 -10.51
C THR A 165 -8.39 -16.87 -10.92
N ASP A 166 -7.73 -18.00 -11.07
CA ASP A 166 -6.39 -18.08 -11.67
C ASP A 166 -6.44 -18.02 -13.21
N GLU A 167 -5.28 -18.13 -13.84
CA GLU A 167 -5.10 -18.12 -15.30
C GLU A 167 -5.90 -19.21 -16.03
N ASN A 168 -6.27 -20.29 -15.33
CA ASN A 168 -7.06 -21.40 -15.88
C ASN A 168 -8.56 -21.24 -15.60
N GLY A 169 -9.00 -20.12 -15.01
CA GLY A 169 -10.37 -19.88 -14.59
C GLY A 169 -10.77 -20.69 -13.35
N GLN A 170 -9.82 -21.27 -12.61
CA GLN A 170 -10.09 -22.01 -11.39
C GLN A 170 -10.06 -21.09 -10.18
N ARG A 171 -10.85 -21.43 -9.15
CA ARG A 171 -10.89 -20.67 -7.90
C ARG A 171 -9.50 -20.57 -7.26
N THR A 172 -9.09 -19.37 -6.88
CA THR A 172 -7.82 -19.13 -6.17
C THR A 172 -7.89 -19.51 -4.68
N ARG A 173 -6.72 -19.57 -4.02
CA ARG A 173 -6.65 -19.62 -2.55
C ARG A 173 -7.12 -18.32 -1.90
N ASP A 174 -6.90 -17.18 -2.57
CA ASP A 174 -7.31 -15.87 -2.08
C ASP A 174 -8.83 -15.81 -1.94
N SER A 175 -9.57 -16.35 -2.91
CA SER A 175 -11.02 -16.53 -2.83
C SER A 175 -11.45 -17.40 -1.65
N GLN A 176 -10.68 -18.44 -1.31
CA GLN A 176 -10.98 -19.28 -0.16
C GLN A 176 -10.77 -18.53 1.16
N TRP A 177 -9.63 -17.84 1.33
CA TRP A 177 -9.39 -17.07 2.55
C TRP A 177 -10.32 -15.87 2.68
N ALA A 178 -10.67 -15.22 1.56
CA ALA A 178 -11.69 -14.18 1.52
C ALA A 178 -13.05 -14.69 2.01
N GLN A 179 -13.41 -15.93 1.70
CA GLN A 179 -14.60 -16.57 2.22
C GLN A 179 -14.52 -16.81 3.74
N ASP A 180 -13.37 -17.25 4.27
CA ASP A 180 -13.18 -17.41 5.72
C ASP A 180 -13.30 -16.07 6.46
N VAL A 181 -12.70 -15.00 5.91
CA VAL A 181 -12.82 -13.63 6.44
C VAL A 181 -14.26 -13.14 6.38
N TYR A 182 -14.97 -13.40 5.28
CA TYR A 182 -16.38 -13.07 5.11
C TYR A 182 -17.25 -13.69 6.22
N TYR A 183 -17.10 -14.99 6.48
CA TYR A 183 -17.87 -15.64 7.55
C TYR A 183 -17.52 -15.08 8.93
N GLY A 184 -16.24 -14.89 9.24
CA GLY A 184 -15.85 -14.33 10.53
C GLY A 184 -16.40 -12.92 10.78
N LEU A 185 -16.46 -12.08 9.74
CA LEU A 185 -17.00 -10.71 9.84
C LEU A 185 -18.53 -10.70 9.90
N THR A 186 -19.19 -11.55 9.13
CA THR A 186 -20.67 -11.65 9.13
C THR A 186 -21.20 -12.26 10.43
N GLU A 187 -20.46 -13.18 11.07
CA GLU A 187 -20.76 -13.68 12.42
C GLU A 187 -20.75 -12.59 13.50
N GLN A 188 -19.99 -11.51 13.28
CA GLN A 188 -20.01 -10.31 14.14
C GLN A 188 -21.17 -9.35 13.83
N GLY A 189 -22.03 -9.70 12.87
CA GLY A 189 -23.18 -8.91 12.46
C GLY A 189 -22.86 -7.78 11.46
N LEU A 190 -21.67 -7.78 10.86
CA LEU A 190 -21.28 -6.77 9.86
C LEU A 190 -21.86 -7.13 8.47
N LYS A 191 -22.32 -6.12 7.72
CA LYS A 191 -22.68 -6.28 6.31
C LYS A 191 -21.41 -6.22 5.45
N VAL A 192 -21.03 -7.35 4.87
CA VAL A 192 -19.79 -7.49 4.11
C VAL A 192 -20.10 -7.63 2.62
N PHE A 193 -19.41 -6.86 1.78
CA PHE A 193 -19.39 -7.09 0.35
C PHE A 193 -18.31 -8.12 0.04
N PHE A 194 -18.73 -9.25 -0.53
CA PHE A 194 -17.85 -10.31 -0.99
C PHE A 194 -18.38 -10.75 -2.35
N SER A 195 -17.65 -10.40 -3.41
CA SER A 195 -18.11 -10.47 -4.80
C SER A 195 -18.75 -11.81 -5.17
N ARG A 196 -18.16 -12.93 -4.75
CA ARG A 196 -18.67 -14.29 -5.01
C ARG A 196 -20.08 -14.55 -4.46
N ILE A 197 -20.44 -13.94 -3.32
CA ILE A 197 -21.77 -14.10 -2.71
C ILE A 197 -22.69 -12.93 -3.10
N THR A 198 -22.20 -11.69 -3.03
CA THR A 198 -23.02 -10.51 -3.28
C THR A 198 -23.47 -10.41 -4.74
N LEU A 199 -22.67 -10.92 -5.68
CA LEU A 199 -22.93 -10.83 -7.12
C LEU A 199 -23.38 -12.16 -7.75
N GLU A 200 -23.59 -13.22 -6.96
CA GLU A 200 -23.88 -14.58 -7.44
C GLU A 200 -25.05 -14.63 -8.44
N ASP A 201 -26.12 -13.89 -8.14
CA ASP A 201 -27.34 -13.84 -8.97
C ASP A 201 -27.36 -12.69 -9.98
N LYS A 202 -26.20 -12.06 -10.25
CA LYS A 202 -26.10 -10.88 -11.13
C LYS A 202 -25.38 -11.24 -12.43
N LEU A 203 -25.75 -10.56 -13.51
CA LEU A 203 -24.98 -10.61 -14.76
C LEU A 203 -23.77 -9.68 -14.64
N GLY A 204 -22.65 -10.00 -15.30
CA GLY A 204 -21.41 -9.22 -15.21
C GLY A 204 -21.58 -7.72 -15.48
N GLN A 205 -22.39 -7.36 -16.48
CA GLN A 205 -22.70 -5.96 -16.81
C GLN A 205 -23.50 -5.22 -15.71
N GLN A 206 -24.07 -5.96 -14.75
CA GLN A 206 -24.85 -5.44 -13.63
C GLN A 206 -24.06 -5.42 -12.31
N TYR A 207 -22.76 -5.73 -12.33
CA TYR A 207 -21.94 -5.78 -11.11
C TYR A 207 -21.63 -4.38 -10.55
N GLU A 208 -21.29 -3.42 -11.40
CA GLU A 208 -20.82 -2.10 -10.97
C GLU A 208 -21.77 -1.36 -9.99
N PRO A 209 -23.12 -1.38 -10.12
CA PRO A 209 -24.00 -0.79 -9.11
C PRO A 209 -23.75 -1.28 -7.68
N TYR A 210 -23.48 -2.58 -7.51
CA TYR A 210 -23.26 -3.19 -6.21
C TYR A 210 -21.83 -2.96 -5.72
N ILE A 211 -20.85 -3.05 -6.63
CA ILE A 211 -19.43 -2.73 -6.34
C ILE A 211 -19.32 -1.27 -5.90
N PHE A 212 -19.92 -0.34 -6.65
CA PHE A 212 -19.94 1.08 -6.32
C PHE A 212 -20.63 1.35 -4.98
N ALA A 213 -21.79 0.76 -4.73
CA ALA A 213 -22.48 0.89 -3.46
C ALA A 213 -21.58 0.45 -2.30
N ALA A 214 -20.91 -0.70 -2.45
CA ALA A 214 -20.02 -1.24 -1.44
C ALA A 214 -18.76 -0.38 -1.24
N LEU A 215 -18.06 0.03 -2.31
CA LEU A 215 -16.89 0.92 -2.22
C LEU A 215 -17.24 2.23 -1.53
N ASN A 216 -18.40 2.84 -1.84
CA ASN A 216 -18.80 4.13 -1.28
C ASN A 216 -19.37 4.04 0.13
N SER A 217 -19.83 2.88 0.60
CA SER A 217 -20.38 2.74 1.96
C SER A 217 -19.42 2.08 2.94
N ALA A 218 -18.62 1.11 2.50
CA ALA A 218 -17.72 0.34 3.36
C ALA A 218 -16.71 1.25 4.05
N LYS A 219 -16.66 1.15 5.38
CA LYS A 219 -15.69 1.85 6.23
C LYS A 219 -14.35 1.12 6.30
N VAL A 220 -14.33 -0.19 6.04
CA VAL A 220 -13.09 -0.97 5.92
C VAL A 220 -13.03 -1.67 4.57
N MET A 221 -11.87 -1.67 3.91
CA MET A 221 -11.54 -2.60 2.85
C MET A 221 -10.47 -3.58 3.35
N VAL A 222 -10.68 -4.87 3.11
CA VAL A 222 -9.67 -5.92 3.31
C VAL A 222 -9.23 -6.39 1.93
N VAL A 223 -7.95 -6.21 1.59
CA VAL A 223 -7.39 -6.67 0.31
C VAL A 223 -6.59 -7.93 0.56
N ILE A 224 -6.96 -9.05 -0.04
CA ILE A 224 -6.34 -10.36 0.20
C ILE A 224 -5.58 -10.79 -1.05
N GLY A 225 -4.32 -11.19 -0.87
CA GLY A 225 -3.52 -11.73 -1.97
C GLY A 225 -2.44 -12.71 -1.53
N SER A 226 -2.22 -13.74 -2.35
CA SER A 226 -1.09 -14.67 -2.18
C SER A 226 0.10 -14.39 -3.09
N ARG A 227 -0.07 -13.50 -4.06
CA ARG A 227 0.94 -13.22 -5.08
C ARG A 227 0.90 -11.76 -5.54
N PRO A 228 2.04 -11.17 -5.94
CA PRO A 228 2.09 -9.81 -6.46
C PRO A 228 1.19 -9.60 -7.68
N GLU A 229 1.06 -10.61 -8.53
CA GLU A 229 0.23 -10.55 -9.74
C GLU A 229 -1.25 -10.38 -9.40
N TYR A 230 -1.74 -10.99 -8.31
CA TYR A 230 -3.13 -10.90 -7.90
C TYR A 230 -3.47 -9.52 -7.34
N PHE A 231 -2.57 -8.88 -6.59
CA PHE A 231 -2.76 -7.48 -6.20
C PHE A 231 -2.77 -6.53 -7.40
N ASN A 232 -2.10 -6.88 -8.49
CA ASN A 232 -2.02 -6.09 -9.71
C ASN A 232 -3.03 -6.52 -10.80
N ALA A 233 -3.84 -7.55 -10.53
CA ALA A 233 -4.88 -7.98 -11.44
C ALA A 233 -5.86 -6.83 -11.69
N VAL A 234 -6.34 -6.71 -12.93
CA VAL A 234 -7.02 -5.50 -13.42
C VAL A 234 -8.18 -5.08 -12.50
N TRP A 235 -9.01 -6.04 -12.09
CA TRP A 235 -10.17 -5.78 -11.23
C TRP A 235 -9.78 -5.50 -9.78
N VAL A 236 -8.87 -6.30 -9.21
CA VAL A 236 -8.37 -6.11 -7.84
C VAL A 236 -7.73 -4.74 -7.69
N LYS A 237 -6.84 -4.37 -8.63
CA LYS A 237 -6.21 -3.05 -8.68
C LYS A 237 -7.20 -1.92 -8.87
N ASN A 238 -8.23 -2.12 -9.70
CA ASN A 238 -9.29 -1.13 -9.86
C ASN A 238 -10.02 -0.87 -8.54
N GLU A 239 -10.36 -1.91 -7.78
CA GLU A 239 -11.08 -1.78 -6.52
C GLU A 239 -10.24 -1.08 -5.43
N TRP A 240 -9.04 -1.59 -5.15
CA TRP A 240 -8.24 -1.01 -4.06
C TRP A 240 -7.74 0.40 -4.38
N SER A 241 -7.39 0.71 -5.62
CA SER A 241 -6.93 2.06 -5.99
C SER A 241 -8.05 3.11 -5.91
N ARG A 242 -9.29 2.73 -6.28
CA ARG A 242 -10.49 3.56 -6.06
C ARG A 242 -10.71 3.79 -4.55
N TYR A 243 -10.58 2.75 -3.75
CA TYR A 243 -10.76 2.87 -2.30
C TYR A 243 -9.69 3.76 -1.64
N LEU A 244 -8.43 3.66 -2.06
CA LEU A 244 -7.38 4.59 -1.62
C LEU A 244 -7.70 6.04 -1.98
N SER A 245 -8.28 6.28 -3.16
CA SER A 245 -8.71 7.62 -3.57
C SER A 245 -9.83 8.15 -2.67
N LEU A 246 -10.79 7.29 -2.26
CA LEU A 246 -11.82 7.66 -1.28
C LEU A 246 -11.21 7.99 0.10
N MET A 247 -10.18 7.24 0.55
CA MET A 247 -9.50 7.49 1.82
C MET A 247 -8.78 8.85 1.89
N LYS A 248 -8.37 9.41 0.73
CA LYS A 248 -7.79 10.76 0.66
C LYS A 248 -8.79 11.85 1.08
N HIS A 249 -10.09 11.61 0.85
CA HIS A 249 -11.17 12.54 1.19
C HIS A 249 -11.94 12.16 2.45
N ASP A 250 -11.89 10.88 2.86
CA ASP A 250 -12.57 10.35 4.04
C ASP A 250 -11.60 9.52 4.90
N HIS A 251 -10.93 10.19 5.83
CA HIS A 251 -9.95 9.59 6.74
C HIS A 251 -10.55 8.65 7.79
N LYS A 252 -11.87 8.44 7.81
CA LYS A 252 -12.51 7.44 8.68
C LYS A 252 -12.47 6.04 8.08
N ARG A 253 -12.10 5.93 6.81
CA ARG A 253 -11.92 4.67 6.09
C ARG A 253 -10.58 4.05 6.40
N LEU A 254 -10.53 2.73 6.37
CA LEU A 254 -9.32 1.95 6.57
C LEU A 254 -9.19 0.90 5.46
N LEU A 255 -8.01 0.78 4.88
CA LEU A 255 -7.65 -0.33 4.01
C LEU A 255 -6.60 -1.20 4.71
N ILE A 256 -6.83 -2.51 4.74
CA ILE A 256 -5.95 -3.51 5.36
C ILE A 256 -5.47 -4.47 4.27
N PRO A 257 -4.22 -4.36 3.79
CA PRO A 257 -3.62 -5.37 2.95
C PRO A 257 -3.32 -6.62 3.77
N CYS A 258 -3.82 -7.76 3.34
CA CYS A 258 -3.62 -9.07 3.95
C CYS A 258 -2.88 -9.95 2.93
N TYR A 259 -1.68 -10.40 3.26
CA TYR A 259 -0.85 -11.18 2.36
C TYR A 259 -0.50 -12.53 2.96
N ARG A 260 -0.25 -13.52 2.10
CA ARG A 260 0.20 -14.84 2.51
C ARG A 260 1.13 -15.45 1.50
N ASP A 261 2.09 -16.25 1.96
CA ASP A 261 3.02 -16.99 1.09
C ASP A 261 3.82 -16.10 0.12
N MET A 262 3.99 -14.80 0.46
CA MET A 262 4.76 -13.81 -0.30
C MET A 262 5.48 -12.84 0.64
N ASP A 263 6.49 -12.13 0.12
CA ASP A 263 7.20 -11.09 0.86
C ASP A 263 6.34 -9.80 0.91
N PRO A 264 6.20 -9.14 2.08
CA PRO A 264 5.49 -7.86 2.17
C PRO A 264 6.06 -6.77 1.26
N TYR A 265 7.35 -6.83 0.88
CA TYR A 265 7.96 -5.89 -0.05
C TYR A 265 7.51 -6.09 -1.50
N ASP A 266 6.90 -7.23 -1.83
CA ASP A 266 6.35 -7.49 -3.16
C ASP A 266 4.91 -6.93 -3.32
N LEU A 267 4.35 -6.33 -2.27
CA LEU A 267 3.08 -5.60 -2.36
C LEU A 267 3.22 -4.39 -3.29
N PRO A 268 2.16 -3.99 -4.00
CA PRO A 268 2.14 -2.71 -4.70
C PRO A 268 2.58 -1.57 -3.78
N GLU A 269 3.37 -0.64 -4.30
CA GLU A 269 4.00 0.44 -3.53
C GLU A 269 2.96 1.18 -2.68
N GLU A 270 1.78 1.47 -3.24
CA GLU A 270 0.69 2.18 -2.57
C GLU A 270 0.11 1.39 -1.38
N LEU A 271 0.09 0.06 -1.46
CA LEU A 271 -0.37 -0.82 -0.38
C LEU A 271 0.73 -1.08 0.66
N SER A 272 1.99 -1.11 0.24
CA SER A 272 3.15 -1.30 1.12
C SER A 272 3.31 -0.19 2.17
N MET A 273 2.81 1.01 1.88
CA MET A 273 2.78 2.14 2.82
C MET A 273 1.76 1.99 3.95
N LEU A 274 0.85 1.02 3.84
CA LEU A 274 -0.19 0.77 4.83
C LEU A 274 0.21 -0.32 5.82
N GLN A 275 -0.51 -0.39 6.95
CA GLN A 275 -0.32 -1.48 7.90
C GLN A 275 -0.89 -2.78 7.33
N SER A 276 -0.03 -3.58 6.72
CA SER A 276 -0.35 -4.91 6.19
C SER A 276 -0.37 -5.99 7.29
N GLN A 277 -1.07 -7.08 7.01
CA GLN A 277 -1.19 -8.24 7.90
C GLN A 277 -0.75 -9.53 7.20
N ASP A 278 0.15 -10.26 7.85
CA ASP A 278 0.57 -11.59 7.43
C ASP A 278 -0.44 -12.65 7.89
N MET A 279 -1.09 -13.28 6.92
CA MET A 279 -2.14 -14.28 7.14
C MET A 279 -1.59 -15.64 7.58
N SER A 280 -0.27 -15.87 7.50
CA SER A 280 0.38 -17.09 8.00
C SER A 280 0.57 -17.08 9.51
N LYS A 281 0.41 -15.93 10.18
CA LYS A 281 0.57 -15.81 11.63
C LYS A 281 -0.59 -16.47 12.38
N ILE A 282 -0.24 -17.21 13.43
CA ILE A 282 -1.23 -17.77 14.37
C ILE A 282 -2.03 -16.61 14.98
N GLY A 283 -3.35 -16.72 14.95
CA GLY A 283 -4.24 -15.69 15.49
C GLY A 283 -4.62 -14.58 14.50
N PHE A 284 -4.08 -14.56 13.28
CA PHE A 284 -4.39 -13.57 12.24
C PHE A 284 -5.89 -13.28 12.13
N MET A 285 -6.72 -14.32 11.99
CA MET A 285 -8.16 -14.14 11.81
C MET A 285 -8.78 -13.41 13.01
N GLN A 286 -8.40 -13.77 14.24
CA GLN A 286 -8.92 -13.12 15.46
C GLN A 286 -8.48 -11.66 15.53
N ASP A 287 -7.23 -11.36 15.17
CA ASP A 287 -6.69 -10.01 15.15
C ASP A 287 -7.33 -9.14 14.08
N LEU A 288 -7.53 -9.66 12.87
CA LEU A 288 -8.24 -8.98 11.79
C LEU A 288 -9.67 -8.64 12.23
N LEU A 289 -10.44 -9.64 12.67
CA LEU A 289 -11.83 -9.46 13.08
C LEU A 289 -11.96 -8.44 14.22
N ARG A 290 -11.11 -8.55 15.25
CA ARG A 290 -11.06 -7.57 16.36
C ARG A 290 -10.69 -6.17 15.87
N GLY A 291 -9.73 -6.08 14.95
CA GLY A 291 -9.28 -4.81 14.36
C GLY A 291 -10.41 -4.11 13.61
N VAL A 292 -11.11 -4.84 12.73
CA VAL A 292 -12.27 -4.32 11.99
C VAL A 292 -13.37 -3.89 12.95
N GLN A 293 -13.71 -4.72 13.94
CA GLN A 293 -14.76 -4.39 14.92
C GLN A 293 -14.43 -3.13 15.72
N LYS A 294 -13.17 -2.93 16.11
CA LYS A 294 -12.71 -1.72 16.80
C LYS A 294 -12.92 -0.46 15.93
N VAL A 295 -12.65 -0.54 14.63
CA VAL A 295 -12.90 0.58 13.69
C VAL A 295 -14.39 0.87 13.59
N MET A 296 -15.25 -0.16 13.57
CA MET A 296 -16.70 0.02 13.52
C MET A 296 -17.25 0.68 14.79
N GLN A 297 -16.70 0.36 15.96
CA GLN A 297 -17.13 0.89 17.26
C GLN A 297 -16.61 2.29 17.59
N GLN A 298 -15.66 2.84 16.83
CA GLN A 298 -15.23 4.22 17.02
C GLN A 298 -16.40 5.17 16.71
N PRO A 299 -16.85 6.00 17.68
CA PRO A 299 -17.97 6.89 17.47
C PRO A 299 -17.67 7.83 16.31
N THR A 300 -18.68 8.03 15.45
CA THR A 300 -18.67 8.93 14.30
C THR A 300 -18.66 10.39 14.76
N SER A 301 -17.67 10.78 15.54
CA SER A 301 -17.42 12.18 15.86
C SER A 301 -17.07 12.92 14.56
N ALA A 302 -17.54 14.16 14.45
CA ALA A 302 -17.08 15.15 13.48
C ALA A 302 -15.53 15.14 13.36
N PRO A 303 -14.97 15.53 12.20
CA PRO A 303 -13.53 15.55 12.01
C PRO A 303 -12.90 16.24 13.22
N GLN A 304 -11.95 15.58 13.87
CA GLN A 304 -11.00 16.31 14.68
C GLN A 304 -10.23 17.17 13.68
N GLY A 305 -10.80 18.35 13.40
CA GLY A 305 -10.08 19.46 12.84
C GLY A 305 -8.82 19.59 13.66
N VAL A 306 -7.72 19.58 12.92
CA VAL A 306 -6.41 20.08 13.29
C VAL A 306 -6.59 21.17 14.35
N ARG A 307 -6.38 20.82 15.62
CA ARG A 307 -6.06 21.83 16.62
C ARG A 307 -4.60 22.15 16.39
N VAL A 308 -4.38 23.19 15.59
CA VAL A 308 -3.12 23.92 15.54
C VAL A 308 -2.95 24.54 16.93
N GLU A 309 -2.27 23.83 17.82
CA GLU A 309 -1.31 24.50 18.67
C GLU A 309 0.03 24.43 17.92
N THR A 310 0.55 25.61 17.64
CA THR A 310 1.79 25.90 16.92
C THR A 310 2.94 24.95 17.29
N ALA A 311 3.32 24.10 16.34
CA ALA A 311 4.71 23.78 16.05
C ALA A 311 4.80 23.35 14.57
N THR A 312 5.71 23.98 13.85
CA THR A 312 5.91 23.94 12.40
C THR A 312 6.39 22.58 11.89
N LEU A 313 5.68 22.06 10.87
CA LEU A 313 6.11 21.28 9.67
C LEU A 313 7.18 20.16 9.84
N GLU A 314 6.79 18.90 9.58
CA GLU A 314 7.21 18.03 8.42
C GLU A 314 7.00 16.51 8.69
N THR A 315 6.47 15.79 7.68
CA THR A 315 6.47 14.32 7.46
C THR A 315 6.22 13.38 8.65
N ASN A 316 5.04 12.74 8.73
CA ASN A 316 4.79 11.65 9.69
C ASN A 316 5.43 10.31 9.25
N ALA A 317 6.76 10.29 9.22
CA ALA A 317 7.50 9.10 9.62
C ALA A 317 7.20 8.83 11.11
N PRO A 318 7.27 7.57 11.60
CA PRO A 318 7.14 7.31 13.03
C PRO A 318 8.17 8.15 13.80
N GLY A 319 7.70 9.10 14.61
CA GLY A 319 8.60 9.98 15.36
C GLY A 319 9.53 9.19 16.27
N VAL A 320 10.72 9.74 16.56
CA VAL A 320 11.80 9.11 17.35
C VAL A 320 11.27 8.38 18.59
N THR A 321 10.37 8.99 19.35
CA THR A 321 9.77 8.38 20.56
C THR A 321 9.00 7.08 20.29
N SER A 322 8.32 6.99 19.14
CA SER A 322 7.57 5.80 18.75
C SER A 322 8.48 4.67 18.28
N LEU A 323 9.56 5.01 17.57
CA LEU A 323 10.59 4.05 17.15
C LEU A 323 11.38 3.55 18.36
N LEU A 324 11.78 4.43 19.28
CA LEU A 324 12.42 4.05 20.56
C LEU A 324 11.55 3.10 21.37
N LYS A 325 10.24 3.37 21.46
CA LYS A 325 9.31 2.49 22.17
C LYS A 325 9.16 1.12 21.51
N ARG A 326 9.14 1.05 20.17
CA ARG A 326 9.12 -0.23 19.44
C ARG A 326 10.43 -1.00 19.60
N ALA A 327 11.57 -0.32 19.48
CA ALA A 327 12.88 -0.92 19.70
C ALA A 327 13.01 -1.52 21.10
N ALA A 328 12.52 -0.81 22.13
CA ALA A 328 12.49 -1.31 23.50
C ALA A 328 11.60 -2.55 23.67
N LEU A 329 10.46 -2.63 22.99
CA LEU A 329 9.59 -3.83 23.03
C LEU A 329 10.28 -5.05 22.40
N PHE A 330 10.91 -4.90 21.23
CA PHE A 330 11.69 -5.98 20.61
C PHE A 330 12.84 -6.43 21.51
N LEU A 331 13.51 -5.49 22.17
CA LEU A 331 14.59 -5.78 23.11
C LEU A 331 14.08 -6.58 24.33
N GLU A 332 12.92 -6.23 24.88
CA GLU A 332 12.29 -6.96 25.98
C GLU A 332 11.93 -8.40 25.59
N ASP A 333 11.44 -8.59 24.37
CA ASP A 333 11.10 -9.91 23.80
C ASP A 333 12.35 -10.76 23.49
N GLY A 334 13.53 -10.14 23.42
CA GLY A 334 14.80 -10.77 23.07
C GLY A 334 15.08 -10.81 21.57
N ASP A 335 14.27 -10.11 20.77
CA ASP A 335 14.49 -9.90 19.34
C ASP A 335 15.52 -8.78 19.12
N THR A 336 16.78 -9.12 19.35
CA THR A 336 17.92 -8.18 19.27
C THR A 336 18.18 -7.66 17.85
N ALA A 337 17.80 -8.42 16.81
CA ALA A 337 17.96 -8.00 15.43
C ALA A 337 16.98 -6.88 15.07
N SER A 338 15.68 -7.08 15.34
CA SER A 338 14.67 -6.05 15.13
C SER A 338 14.89 -4.84 16.04
N ALA A 339 15.27 -5.04 17.30
CA ALA A 339 15.58 -3.93 18.20
C ALA A 339 16.67 -3.03 17.61
N ARG A 340 17.76 -3.61 17.08
CA ARG A 340 18.86 -2.86 16.48
C ARG A 340 18.42 -2.08 15.24
N GLU A 341 17.63 -2.69 14.36
CA GLU A 341 17.11 -2.02 13.15
C GLU A 341 16.26 -0.81 13.52
N TYR A 342 15.38 -0.92 14.52
CA TYR A 342 14.56 0.20 14.96
C TYR A 342 15.39 1.29 15.65
N TYR A 343 16.46 0.94 16.37
CA TYR A 343 17.40 1.94 16.91
C TYR A 343 18.21 2.62 15.80
N ASP A 344 18.62 1.91 14.75
CA ASP A 344 19.27 2.53 13.59
C ASP A 344 18.34 3.51 12.89
N ARG A 345 17.05 3.17 12.74
CA ARG A 345 16.02 4.09 12.22
C ARG A 345 15.79 5.31 13.11
N VAL A 346 15.94 5.17 14.43
CA VAL A 346 15.95 6.35 15.33
C VAL A 346 17.17 7.22 15.01
N LEU A 347 18.34 6.63 14.83
CA LEU A 347 19.58 7.35 14.56
C LEU A 347 19.62 7.97 13.16
N ASP A 348 18.90 7.42 12.19
CA ASP A 348 18.70 8.04 10.87
C ASP A 348 17.89 9.35 10.98
N ILE A 349 17.01 9.47 11.98
CA ILE A 349 16.17 10.65 12.23
C ILE A 349 16.83 11.61 13.21
N GLU A 350 17.38 11.09 14.32
CA GLU A 350 18.07 11.83 15.37
C GLU A 350 19.44 11.18 15.65
N PRO A 351 20.49 11.59 14.91
CA PRO A 351 21.82 10.97 15.00
C PRO A 351 22.51 11.10 16.36
N GLU A 352 22.03 12.02 17.21
CA GLU A 352 22.52 12.29 18.56
C GLU A 352 21.61 11.67 19.65
N CYS A 353 20.72 10.74 19.30
CA CYS A 353 19.84 10.10 20.27
C CYS A 353 20.62 9.12 21.18
N ALA A 354 20.94 9.56 22.41
CA ALA A 354 21.67 8.76 23.39
C ALA A 354 20.97 7.43 23.73
N GLU A 355 19.64 7.43 23.82
CA GLU A 355 18.83 6.25 24.15
C GLU A 355 18.90 5.18 23.07
N ALA A 356 18.98 5.58 21.80
CA ALA A 356 19.11 4.63 20.70
C ALA A 356 20.48 3.95 20.68
N TYR A 357 21.56 4.71 20.87
CA TYR A 357 22.90 4.12 21.03
C TYR A 357 22.98 3.18 22.23
N MET A 358 22.37 3.54 23.37
CA MET A 358 22.35 2.67 24.54
C MET A 358 21.52 1.41 24.30
N GLY A 359 20.40 1.52 23.59
CA GLY A 359 19.60 0.39 23.13
C GLY A 359 20.37 -0.58 22.22
N LYS A 360 21.21 -0.06 21.32
CA LYS A 360 22.12 -0.88 20.50
C LYS A 360 23.15 -1.62 21.34
N VAL A 361 23.71 -1.00 22.38
CA VAL A 361 24.59 -1.69 23.33
C VAL A 361 23.83 -2.82 24.02
N CYS A 362 22.59 -2.59 24.45
CA CYS A 362 21.77 -3.65 25.06
C CYS A 362 21.55 -4.82 24.10
N ALA A 363 21.23 -4.54 22.84
CA ALA A 363 21.03 -5.56 21.82
C ALA A 363 22.31 -6.37 21.56
N GLU A 364 23.47 -5.71 21.54
CA GLU A 364 24.79 -6.36 21.41
C GLU A 364 25.14 -7.27 22.58
N THR A 365 24.80 -6.87 23.79
CA THR A 365 25.13 -7.61 25.01
C THR A 365 24.06 -8.63 25.40
N GLY A 366 22.94 -8.67 24.65
CA GLY A 366 21.78 -9.53 24.94
C GLY A 366 20.97 -9.07 26.16
N CYS A 367 21.12 -7.81 26.59
CA CYS A 367 20.34 -7.21 27.67
C CYS A 367 18.92 -6.93 27.20
N ARG A 368 17.90 -7.26 28.01
CA ARG A 368 16.50 -7.06 27.64
C ARG A 368 16.00 -5.66 28.03
N LYS A 369 16.67 -5.01 28.99
CA LYS A 369 16.40 -3.65 29.43
C LYS A 369 17.71 -2.91 29.70
N GLU A 370 17.66 -1.58 29.58
CA GLU A 370 18.83 -0.72 29.82
C GLU A 370 19.49 -0.95 31.19
N SER A 371 18.67 -1.18 32.23
CA SER A 371 19.16 -1.45 33.59
C SER A 371 20.03 -2.70 33.71
N ASP A 372 19.88 -3.66 32.80
CA ASP A 372 20.60 -4.94 32.85
C ASP A 372 22.09 -4.74 32.53
N LEU A 373 22.45 -3.62 31.90
CA LEU A 373 23.85 -3.27 31.61
C LEU A 373 24.70 -3.15 32.87
N GLY A 374 24.12 -2.74 34.00
CA GLY A 374 24.81 -2.71 35.30
C GLY A 374 25.10 -4.10 35.89
N ALA A 375 24.47 -5.14 35.34
CA ALA A 375 24.63 -6.53 35.76
C ALA A 375 25.60 -7.33 34.86
N LEU A 376 26.23 -6.71 33.87
CA LEU A 376 27.23 -7.36 33.03
C LEU A 376 28.47 -7.77 33.82
N ASN A 377 29.13 -8.83 33.37
CA ASN A 377 30.37 -9.36 33.95
C ASN A 377 31.63 -8.94 33.16
N TYR A 378 31.48 -7.97 32.26
CA TYR A 378 32.55 -7.39 31.45
C TYR A 378 32.22 -5.94 31.13
N CYS A 379 33.24 -5.12 30.93
CA CYS A 379 33.08 -3.69 30.63
C CYS A 379 32.77 -3.48 29.14
N VAL A 380 31.86 -2.55 28.84
CA VAL A 380 31.48 -2.16 27.47
C VAL A 380 31.78 -0.69 27.17
N ASP A 381 32.43 0.00 28.09
CA ASP A 381 32.71 1.43 28.05
C ASP A 381 33.67 1.87 26.92
N MET A 382 34.42 0.91 26.38
CA MET A 382 35.27 1.10 25.21
C MET A 382 34.56 0.91 23.86
N ARG A 383 33.31 0.43 23.85
CA ARG A 383 32.56 0.19 22.61
C ARG A 383 32.11 1.51 21.97
N GLY A 384 32.12 1.56 20.65
CA GLY A 384 31.79 2.77 19.89
C GLY A 384 30.39 3.31 20.20
N ASP A 385 29.38 2.45 20.25
CA ASP A 385 28.01 2.87 20.54
C ASP A 385 27.83 3.30 22.01
N TRP A 386 28.55 2.69 22.96
CA TRP A 386 28.58 3.17 24.35
C TRP A 386 29.15 4.58 24.45
N GLN A 387 30.30 4.83 23.82
CA GLN A 387 30.95 6.14 23.84
C GLN A 387 30.06 7.22 23.23
N LYS A 388 29.34 6.90 22.15
CA LYS A 388 28.36 7.79 21.54
C LYS A 388 27.16 8.04 22.46
N ALA A 389 26.61 7.00 23.08
CA ALA A 389 25.52 7.14 24.04
C ALA A 389 25.89 8.09 25.20
N VAL A 390 27.08 7.94 25.78
CA VAL A 390 27.58 8.83 26.85
C VAL A 390 27.89 10.24 26.32
N ARG A 391 28.40 10.37 25.09
CA ARG A 391 28.71 11.66 24.46
C ARG A 391 27.46 12.52 24.26
N PHE A 392 26.36 11.90 23.83
CA PHE A 392 25.11 12.61 23.54
C PHE A 392 24.10 12.61 24.71
N ALA A 393 24.43 11.93 25.81
CA ALA A 393 23.58 11.87 26.99
C ALA A 393 23.40 13.23 27.68
N SER A 394 22.19 13.48 28.17
CA SER A 394 21.94 14.52 29.17
C SER A 394 22.72 14.26 30.46
N ALA A 395 22.87 15.27 31.31
CA ALA A 395 23.57 15.12 32.60
C ALA A 395 23.00 13.98 33.46
N ALA A 396 21.67 13.80 33.46
CA ALA A 396 21.00 12.72 34.19
C ALA A 396 21.27 11.33 33.57
N GLN A 397 21.19 11.22 32.24
CA GLN A 397 21.51 9.97 31.54
C GLN A 397 22.99 9.60 31.70
N LYS A 398 23.89 10.58 31.64
CA LYS A 398 25.32 10.36 31.84
C LYS A 398 25.62 9.81 33.23
N GLN A 399 25.03 10.42 34.27
CA GLN A 399 25.15 9.91 35.64
C GLN A 399 24.63 8.47 35.76
N LYS A 400 23.52 8.15 35.08
CA LYS A 400 22.95 6.79 35.06
C LYS A 400 23.88 5.78 34.37
N TYR A 401 24.40 6.11 33.18
CA TYR A 401 25.28 5.26 32.40
C TYR A 401 26.64 5.04 33.08
N GLU A 402 27.22 6.09 33.67
CA GLU A 402 28.43 5.99 34.48
C GLU A 402 28.19 5.11 35.72
N GLY A 403 27.01 5.20 36.35
CA GLY A 403 26.62 4.33 37.46
C GLY A 403 26.56 2.83 37.09
N TYR A 404 26.06 2.52 35.88
CA TYR A 404 26.09 1.14 35.37
C TYR A 404 27.52 0.61 35.25
N MET A 405 28.43 1.38 34.62
CA MET A 405 29.81 0.91 34.43
C MET A 405 30.63 0.94 35.72
N ALA A 406 30.36 1.83 36.66
CA ALA A 406 30.99 1.78 37.98
C ALA A 406 30.67 0.48 38.71
N SER A 407 29.40 0.05 38.66
CA SER A 407 28.95 -1.23 39.25
C SER A 407 29.59 -2.45 38.58
N VAL A 408 29.71 -2.42 37.25
CA VAL A 408 30.36 -3.48 36.46
C VAL A 408 31.86 -3.54 36.76
N ARG A 409 32.57 -2.40 36.74
CA ARG A 409 34.01 -2.35 37.02
C ARG A 409 34.35 -2.90 38.40
N ALA A 410 33.60 -2.50 39.43
CA ALA A 410 33.83 -3.01 40.79
C ALA A 410 33.73 -4.55 40.84
N ARG A 411 32.71 -5.12 40.19
CA ARG A 411 32.51 -6.58 40.14
C ARG A 411 33.62 -7.28 39.33
N VAL A 412 34.00 -6.70 38.21
CA VAL A 412 35.06 -7.24 37.34
C VAL A 412 36.42 -7.19 38.05
N GLU A 413 36.73 -6.10 38.74
CA GLU A 413 37.97 -5.95 39.54
C GLU A 413 38.03 -6.99 40.66
N GLU A 414 36.93 -7.19 41.39
CA GLU A 414 36.81 -8.23 42.41
C GLU A 414 37.05 -9.62 41.83
N HIS A 415 36.38 -9.96 40.72
CA HIS A 415 36.55 -11.24 40.06
C HIS A 415 37.99 -11.46 39.55
N CYS A 416 38.61 -10.44 38.95
CA CYS A 416 40.01 -10.50 38.54
C CYS A 416 40.97 -10.69 39.72
N HIS A 417 40.68 -10.07 40.87
CA HIS A 417 41.48 -10.23 42.08
C HIS A 417 41.40 -11.66 42.63
N GLU A 418 40.20 -12.23 42.71
CA GLU A 418 39.99 -13.63 43.12
C GLU A 418 40.71 -14.61 42.19
N LEU A 419 40.55 -14.45 40.86
CA LEU A 419 41.26 -15.24 39.86
C LEU A 419 42.78 -15.15 40.00
N ALA A 420 43.31 -13.95 40.30
CA ALA A 420 44.75 -13.76 40.51
C ALA A 420 45.23 -14.49 41.77
N ILE A 421 44.45 -14.47 42.86
CA ILE A 421 44.74 -15.22 44.09
C ILE A 421 44.71 -16.72 43.82
N ASP A 422 43.68 -17.23 43.16
CA ASP A 422 43.53 -18.65 42.85
C ASP A 422 44.67 -19.15 41.96
N CYS A 423 45.06 -18.35 40.97
CA CYS A 423 46.18 -18.67 40.12
C CYS A 423 47.52 -18.63 40.87
N ALA A 424 47.75 -17.63 41.74
CA ALA A 424 48.94 -17.55 42.57
C ALA A 424 49.04 -18.76 43.52
N CYS A 425 47.92 -19.16 44.12
CA CYS A 425 47.80 -20.40 44.90
C CYS A 425 48.14 -21.62 44.03
N ALA A 426 47.53 -21.78 42.86
CA ALA A 426 47.77 -22.92 41.96
C ALA A 426 49.23 -23.03 41.50
N VAL A 427 49.90 -21.91 41.24
CA VAL A 427 51.35 -21.87 40.93
C VAL A 427 52.17 -22.25 42.16
N ALA A 428 51.82 -21.74 43.36
CA ALA A 428 52.52 -22.06 44.60
C ALA A 428 52.42 -23.55 44.99
N VAL A 429 51.32 -24.24 44.66
CA VAL A 429 51.17 -25.70 44.87
C VAL A 429 51.65 -26.55 43.69
N GLY A 430 52.33 -25.97 42.70
CA GLY A 430 52.92 -26.69 41.56
C GLY A 430 51.91 -27.23 40.53
N ARG A 431 50.68 -26.68 40.49
CA ARG A 431 49.59 -27.13 39.60
C ARG A 431 49.23 -26.12 38.50
N GLY A 432 49.77 -24.90 38.53
CA GLY A 432 49.47 -23.84 37.57
C GLY A 432 50.38 -23.83 36.33
N ASN A 433 49.79 -23.79 35.13
CA ASN A 433 50.52 -23.58 33.87
C ASN A 433 50.41 -22.11 33.45
N ARG A 434 51.54 -21.37 33.50
CA ARG A 434 51.64 -19.93 33.18
C ARG A 434 51.04 -19.58 31.81
N ALA A 435 51.13 -20.48 30.83
CA ALA A 435 50.55 -20.27 29.50
C ALA A 435 49.02 -20.13 29.51
N LYS A 436 48.32 -20.86 30.41
CA LYS A 436 46.86 -20.77 30.53
C LYS A 436 46.40 -19.44 31.13
N MET A 437 47.21 -18.83 32.00
CA MET A 437 46.93 -17.50 32.55
C MET A 437 47.09 -16.41 31.50
N ASP A 438 48.16 -16.49 30.70
CA ASP A 438 48.40 -15.54 29.61
C ASP A 438 47.29 -15.61 28.55
N ASP A 439 46.77 -16.80 28.24
CA ASP A 439 45.63 -16.99 27.32
C ASP A 439 44.30 -16.44 27.88
N ALA A 440 44.04 -16.60 29.18
CA ALA A 440 42.85 -16.04 29.82
C ALA A 440 42.88 -14.51 29.82
N LEU A 441 44.03 -13.92 30.15
CA LEU A 441 44.24 -12.47 30.11
C LEU A 441 44.12 -11.92 28.68
N LYS A 442 44.63 -12.66 27.69
CA LYS A 442 44.53 -12.30 26.27
C LYS A 442 43.09 -12.36 25.78
N SER A 443 42.32 -13.37 26.18
CA SER A 443 40.90 -13.52 25.84
C SER A 443 40.04 -12.42 26.45
N TYR A 444 40.32 -12.06 27.71
CA TYR A 444 39.65 -10.94 28.38
C TYR A 444 39.91 -9.60 27.65
N ARG A 445 41.17 -9.32 27.29
CA ARG A 445 41.52 -8.11 26.52
C ARG A 445 40.88 -8.08 25.14
N ALA A 446 40.74 -9.23 24.48
CA ALA A 446 40.09 -9.33 23.18
C ALA A 446 38.57 -9.07 23.25
N ASN A 447 37.91 -9.41 24.36
CA ASN A 447 36.48 -9.17 24.55
C ASN A 447 36.16 -7.72 24.98
N CYS A 448 37.17 -6.97 25.44
CA CYS A 448 37.06 -5.56 25.83
C CYS A 448 37.47 -4.58 24.71
N ALA A 449 38.01 -5.06 23.59
CA ALA A 449 38.31 -4.28 22.38
C ALA A 449 37.15 -4.40 21.39
#